data_AF-A0A380DS13-F1
#
_entry.id   AF-A0A380DS13-F1
#
_cell.length_a   1.000
_cell.length_b   1.000
_cell.length_c   1.000
_cell.angle_alpha   90.00
_cell.angle_beta   90.00
_cell.angle_gamma   90.00
#
_symmetry.space_group_name_H-M   'P 1'
#
loop_
_entity.id
_entity.type
_entity.pdbx_description
1 polymer ?
#
loop_
_entity_poly.entity_id
_entity_poly.type
_entity_poly.pdbx_seq_one_letter_code
_entity_poly.pdbx_strand_id
1 'polypeptide(L)'
;MEKNVVTCIHSGMDEIEKKHNIKCLRHSRFIFLSPEFLLQPANFKLISTIDFGMIVLDEAHCLSEWGYDFRPHYALIGKVTKHFKDAVVLALTATAPPHLQDDLTENVSGSIQRY
;
A
#
# COMPACT_ATOMS: atom_id res chain seq x y z
N MET A 1 -3.43 -23.09 17.38
CA MET A 1 -2.95 -22.62 16.06
C MET A 1 -2.74 -21.13 16.18
N GLU A 2 -1.49 -20.68 16.29
CA GLU A 2 -1.20 -19.25 16.19
C GLU A 2 -1.62 -18.79 14.81
N LYS A 3 -2.69 -17.99 14.76
CA LYS A 3 -3.08 -17.29 13.54
C LYS A 3 -1.93 -16.34 13.22
N ASN A 4 -1.38 -16.42 12.01
CA ASN A 4 -0.46 -15.40 11.51
C ASN A 4 -1.21 -14.06 11.49
N VAL A 5 -1.07 -13.27 12.56
CA VAL A 5 -1.76 -11.98 12.68
C VAL A 5 -1.19 -10.99 11.65
N VAL A 6 0.08 -11.16 11.27
CA VAL A 6 0.82 -10.26 10.39
C VAL A 6 1.48 -11.05 9.27
N THR A 7 1.47 -10.51 8.06
CA THR A 7 2.22 -11.04 6.92
C THR A 7 2.89 -9.90 6.17
N CYS A 8 4.13 -10.08 5.78
CA CYS A 8 4.88 -9.11 4.99
C CYS A 8 5.36 -9.73 3.68
N ILE A 9 5.34 -8.96 2.58
CA ILE A 9 5.88 -9.39 1.29
C ILE A 9 6.58 -8.21 0.60
N HIS A 10 7.84 -8.41 0.23
CA HIS A 10 8.60 -7.46 -0.58
C HIS A 10 9.42 -8.18 -1.67
N SER A 11 9.91 -7.42 -2.65
CA SER A 11 10.63 -7.96 -3.82
C SER A 11 11.90 -8.73 -3.44
N GLY A 12 12.65 -8.26 -2.45
CA GLY A 12 13.89 -8.88 -1.96
C GLY A 12 13.77 -10.14 -1.09
N MET A 13 12.55 -10.66 -0.83
CA MET A 13 12.37 -11.90 -0.07
C MET A 13 12.76 -13.15 -0.89
N ASP A 14 13.22 -14.19 -0.20
CA ASP A 14 13.44 -15.51 -0.79
C ASP A 14 12.12 -16.08 -1.36
N GLU A 15 12.23 -16.86 -2.45
CA GLU A 15 11.07 -17.38 -3.15
C GLU A 15 10.25 -18.39 -2.34
N ILE A 16 10.89 -19.15 -1.44
CA ILE A 16 10.19 -20.09 -0.55
C ILE A 16 9.39 -19.31 0.49
N GLU A 17 9.99 -18.30 1.10
CA GLU A 17 9.35 -17.44 2.08
C GLU A 17 8.20 -16.65 1.45
N LYS A 18 8.42 -16.06 0.28
CA LYS A 18 7.40 -15.32 -0.48
C LYS A 18 6.20 -16.21 -0.81
N LYS A 19 6.44 -17.44 -1.30
CA LYS A 19 5.37 -18.42 -1.57
C LYS A 19 4.62 -18.83 -0.30
N HIS A 20 5.31 -18.94 0.83
CA HIS A 20 4.66 -19.20 2.11
C HIS A 20 3.76 -18.04 2.53
N ASN A 21 4.28 -16.81 2.50
CA ASN A 21 3.54 -15.61 2.92
C ASN A 21 2.33 -15.34 2.02
N ILE A 22 2.44 -15.58 0.71
CA ILE A 22 1.32 -15.51 -0.24
C ILE A 22 0.14 -16.40 0.19
N LYS A 23 0.42 -17.61 0.70
CA LYS A 23 -0.64 -18.53 1.19
C LYS A 23 -1.30 -18.02 2.47
N CYS A 24 -0.58 -17.25 3.27
CA CYS A 24 -1.08 -16.72 4.53
C CYS A 24 -1.96 -15.48 4.38
N LEU A 25 -1.84 -14.72 3.28
CA LEU A 25 -2.49 -13.41 3.07
C LEU A 25 -3.96 -13.35 3.52
N ARG A 26 -4.79 -14.31 3.11
CA ARG A 26 -6.24 -14.32 3.42
C ARG A 26 -6.56 -14.59 4.90
N HIS A 27 -5.61 -15.08 5.66
CA HIS A 27 -5.76 -15.38 7.08
C HIS A 27 -5.11 -14.32 7.98
N SER A 28 -4.45 -13.33 7.37
CA SER A 28 -3.70 -12.30 8.07
C SER A 28 -4.61 -11.13 8.43
N ARG A 29 -4.39 -10.58 9.63
CA ARG A 29 -5.08 -9.36 10.09
C ARG A 29 -4.39 -8.10 9.56
N PHE A 30 -3.07 -8.14 9.43
CA PHE A 30 -2.25 -7.07 8.87
C PHE A 30 -1.38 -7.61 7.74
N ILE A 31 -1.33 -6.87 6.64
CA ILE A 31 -0.56 -7.22 5.45
C ILE A 31 0.33 -6.04 5.08
N PHE A 32 1.64 -6.23 5.13
CA PHE A 32 2.64 -5.25 4.72
C PHE A 32 3.16 -5.62 3.33
N LEU A 33 3.03 -4.71 2.37
CA LEU A 33 3.48 -4.93 0.99
C LEU A 33 4.43 -3.81 0.58
N SER A 34 5.51 -4.16 -0.10
CA SER A 34 6.29 -3.15 -0.81
C SER A 34 5.57 -2.71 -2.09
N PRO A 35 5.69 -1.44 -2.51
CA PRO A 35 5.11 -0.97 -3.76
C PRO A 35 5.57 -1.77 -4.98
N GLU A 36 6.87 -2.11 -5.05
CA GLU A 36 7.47 -2.90 -6.13
C GLU A 36 6.75 -4.23 -6.31
N PHE A 37 6.43 -4.90 -5.19
CA PHE A 37 5.74 -6.18 -5.20
C PHE A 37 4.28 -6.02 -5.62
N LEU A 38 3.58 -5.06 -5.02
CA LEU A 38 2.14 -4.84 -5.26
C LEU A 38 1.86 -4.44 -6.71
N LEU A 39 2.71 -3.63 -7.33
CA LEU A 39 2.50 -3.11 -8.69
C LEU A 39 2.71 -4.15 -9.79
N GLN A 40 3.29 -5.31 -9.50
CA GLN A 40 3.40 -6.38 -10.48
C GLN A 40 2.00 -6.91 -10.82
N PRO A 41 1.60 -7.00 -12.12
CA PRO A 41 0.23 -7.35 -12.50
C PRO A 41 -0.28 -8.69 -11.90
N ALA A 42 0.59 -9.69 -11.79
CA ALA A 42 0.24 -10.98 -11.21
C ALA A 42 -0.05 -10.88 -9.71
N ASN A 43 0.74 -10.10 -8.97
CA ASN A 43 0.56 -9.90 -7.54
C ASN A 43 -0.64 -8.99 -7.27
N PHE A 44 -0.80 -7.91 -8.05
CA PHE A 44 -1.98 -7.06 -7.93
C PHE A 44 -3.26 -7.85 -8.12
N LYS A 45 -3.34 -8.73 -9.14
CA LYS A 45 -4.49 -9.61 -9.36
C LYS A 45 -4.80 -10.53 -8.17
N LEU A 46 -3.77 -10.98 -7.44
CA LEU A 46 -3.97 -11.75 -6.22
C LEU A 46 -4.51 -10.86 -5.10
N ILE A 47 -3.85 -9.72 -4.84
CA ILE A 47 -4.19 -8.80 -3.75
C ILE A 47 -5.58 -8.17 -3.96
N SER A 48 -5.97 -7.89 -5.20
CA SER A 48 -7.27 -7.32 -5.56
C SER A 48 -8.46 -8.23 -5.23
N THR A 49 -8.21 -9.50 -4.89
CA THR A 49 -9.26 -10.46 -4.49
C THR A 49 -9.44 -10.54 -2.96
N ILE A 50 -8.71 -9.72 -2.21
CA ILE A 50 -8.80 -9.59 -0.76
C ILE A 50 -9.64 -8.35 -0.46
N ASP A 51 -10.62 -8.51 0.42
CA ASP A 51 -11.42 -7.39 0.91
C ASP A 51 -10.69 -6.72 2.09
N PHE A 52 -10.38 -5.44 1.94
CA PHE A 52 -9.63 -4.66 2.92
C PHE A 52 -10.56 -3.66 3.59
N GLY A 53 -10.66 -3.71 4.92
CA GLY A 53 -11.36 -2.67 5.67
C GLY A 53 -10.58 -1.33 5.73
N MET A 54 -9.24 -1.39 5.64
CA MET A 54 -8.39 -0.21 5.68
C MET A 54 -7.09 -0.44 4.90
N ILE A 55 -6.63 0.60 4.22
CA ILE A 55 -5.33 0.68 3.54
C ILE A 55 -4.54 1.82 4.18
N VAL A 56 -3.30 1.52 4.57
CA VAL A 56 -2.39 2.52 5.15
C VAL A 56 -1.29 2.82 4.15
N LEU A 57 -1.15 4.10 3.79
CA LEU A 57 -0.05 4.63 2.99
C LEU A 57 0.95 5.27 3.95
N ASP A 58 1.96 4.50 4.35
CA ASP A 58 3.05 5.01 5.20
C ASP A 58 4.05 5.82 4.37
N GLU A 59 4.75 6.75 5.02
CA GLU A 59 5.64 7.74 4.39
C GLU A 59 4.99 8.45 3.18
N ALA A 60 3.74 8.90 3.36
CA ALA A 60 2.91 9.47 2.32
C ALA A 60 3.53 10.69 1.60
N HIS A 61 4.53 11.35 2.19
CA HIS A 61 5.31 12.38 1.49
C HIS A 61 5.97 11.86 0.20
N CYS A 62 6.25 10.55 0.10
CA CYS A 62 6.74 9.89 -1.11
C CYS A 62 5.76 9.96 -2.30
N LEU A 63 4.49 10.30 -2.08
CA LEU A 63 3.50 10.52 -3.13
C LEU A 63 3.58 11.93 -3.74
N SER A 64 4.20 12.88 -3.03
CA SER A 64 4.22 14.31 -3.33
C SER A 64 5.61 14.83 -3.68
N GLU A 65 6.66 14.33 -3.04
CA GLU A 65 8.02 14.80 -3.28
C GLU A 65 8.61 14.19 -4.55
N TRP A 66 8.89 15.05 -5.54
CA TRP A 66 9.70 14.77 -6.73
C TRP A 66 9.44 13.36 -7.31
N GLY A 67 8.14 13.03 -7.46
CA GLY A 67 7.53 11.69 -7.58
C GLY A 67 7.97 10.78 -8.72
N TYR A 68 9.12 11.06 -9.35
CA TYR A 68 9.79 10.20 -10.30
C TYR A 68 11.25 9.89 -9.92
N ASP A 69 11.95 10.80 -9.22
CA ASP A 69 13.38 10.65 -8.89
C ASP A 69 13.61 10.03 -7.50
N PHE A 70 12.64 10.12 -6.57
CA PHE A 70 12.79 9.57 -5.22
C PHE A 70 12.28 8.11 -5.12
N ARG A 71 11.01 7.87 -5.48
CA ARG A 71 10.36 6.53 -5.46
C ARG A 71 9.23 6.43 -6.51
N PRO A 72 9.52 6.17 -7.79
CA PRO A 72 8.49 6.17 -8.85
C PRO A 72 7.37 5.15 -8.62
N HIS A 73 7.65 4.04 -7.94
CA HIS A 73 6.61 3.06 -7.58
C HIS A 73 5.59 3.62 -6.58
N TYR A 74 5.98 4.47 -5.63
CA TYR A 74 5.05 5.01 -4.64
C TYR A 74 3.96 5.86 -5.29
N ALA A 75 4.32 6.69 -6.28
CA ALA A 75 3.37 7.52 -7.03
C ALA A 75 2.24 6.71 -7.69
N LEU A 76 2.50 5.44 -8.05
CA LEU A 76 1.49 4.55 -8.64
C LEU A 76 0.54 3.95 -7.60
N ILE A 77 0.92 3.88 -6.33
CA ILE A 77 0.12 3.26 -5.25
C ILE A 77 -1.15 4.05 -4.95
N GLY A 78 -1.12 5.39 -5.04
CA GLY A 78 -2.33 6.20 -4.88
C GLY A 78 -3.46 5.74 -5.81
N LYS A 79 -3.12 5.42 -7.07
CA LYS A 79 -4.08 4.89 -8.05
C LYS A 79 -4.57 3.48 -7.71
N VAL A 80 -3.75 2.67 -7.04
CA VAL A 80 -4.12 1.32 -6.61
C VAL A 80 -5.25 1.37 -5.57
N THR A 81 -5.25 2.35 -4.66
CA THR A 81 -6.30 2.45 -3.64
C THR A 81 -7.69 2.68 -4.25
N LYS A 82 -7.77 3.28 -5.45
CA LYS A 82 -9.03 3.50 -6.20
C LYS A 82 -9.73 2.18 -6.57
N HIS A 83 -9.00 1.06 -6.58
CA HIS A 83 -9.58 -0.28 -6.78
C HIS A 83 -10.40 -0.74 -5.57
N PHE A 84 -9.98 -0.38 -4.36
CA PHE A 84 -10.57 -0.82 -3.10
C PHE A 84 -11.54 0.24 -2.57
N LYS A 85 -12.66 0.42 -3.27
CA LYS A 85 -13.59 1.54 -3.05
C LYS A 85 -14.21 1.59 -1.65
N ASP A 86 -14.37 0.43 -1.01
CA ASP A 86 -14.98 0.32 0.31
C ASP A 86 -13.95 0.41 1.46
N ALA A 87 -12.65 0.41 1.14
CA ALA A 87 -11.59 0.49 2.13
C ALA A 87 -11.37 1.94 2.58
N VAL A 88 -11.22 2.14 3.89
CA VAL A 88 -10.73 3.42 4.43
C VAL A 88 -9.26 3.58 4.06
N VAL A 89 -8.88 4.73 3.48
CA VAL A 89 -7.47 5.03 3.20
C VAL A 89 -6.91 6.00 4.25
N LEU A 90 -5.85 5.59 4.93
CA LEU A 90 -5.11 6.39 5.91
C LEU A 90 -3.71 6.68 5.36
N ALA A 91 -3.40 7.95 5.12
CA ALA A 91 -2.06 8.38 4.72
C ALA A 91 -1.31 8.93 5.96
N LEU A 92 -0.12 8.39 6.24
CA LEU A 92 0.72 8.74 7.38
C LEU A 92 2.07 9.24 6.89
N THR A 93 2.61 10.29 7.49
CA THR A 93 3.95 10.79 7.19
C THR A 93 4.49 11.59 8.36
N ALA A 94 5.80 11.53 8.61
CA ALA A 94 6.45 12.39 9.60
C ALA A 94 6.66 13.82 9.07
N THR A 95 6.86 13.97 7.76
CA THR A 95 7.08 15.25 7.07
C THR A 95 5.90 15.52 6.13
N ALA A 96 5.32 16.72 6.18
CA ALA A 96 4.20 17.09 5.32
C ALA A 96 4.54 18.34 4.49
N PRO A 97 5.13 18.16 3.30
CA PRO A 97 5.40 19.27 2.38
C PRO A 97 4.13 20.09 2.09
N PRO A 98 4.25 21.38 1.73
CA PRO A 98 3.10 22.25 1.50
C PRO A 98 2.09 21.67 0.49
N HIS A 99 2.58 21.05 -0.59
CA HIS A 99 1.77 20.51 -1.69
C HIS A 99 1.21 19.11 -1.43
N LEU A 100 1.64 18.42 -0.36
CA LEU A 100 1.26 17.04 -0.10
C LEU A 100 -0.26 16.85 -0.03
N GLN A 101 -0.98 17.81 0.52
CA GLN A 101 -2.43 17.70 0.64
C GLN A 101 -3.13 17.73 -0.73
N ASP A 102 -2.67 18.60 -1.63
CA ASP A 102 -3.20 18.70 -2.99
C ASP A 102 -2.87 17.41 -3.76
N ASP A 103 -1.63 16.94 -3.66
CA ASP A 103 -1.18 15.71 -4.32
C ASP A 103 -1.93 14.47 -3.83
N LEU A 104 -2.18 14.36 -2.52
CA LEU A 104 -3.01 13.28 -1.96
C LEU A 104 -4.45 13.36 -2.46
N THR A 105 -5.02 14.57 -2.58
CA THR A 105 -6.40 14.76 -3.04
C THR A 105 -6.57 14.32 -4.49
N GLU A 106 -5.57 14.52 -5.34
CA GLU A 106 -5.61 14.08 -6.73
C GLU A 106 -5.41 12.56 -6.88
N ASN A 107 -4.50 11.99 -6.09
CA ASN A 107 -4.01 10.63 -6.29
C ASN A 107 -4.74 9.57 -5.47
N VAL A 108 -5.27 9.92 -4.30
CA VAL A 108 -5.86 8.98 -3.34
C VAL A 108 -7.38 9.18 -3.26
N SER A 109 -8.14 8.10 -3.13
CA SER A 109 -9.59 8.16 -2.87
C SER A 109 -9.86 8.22 -1.37
N GLY A 110 -10.68 9.20 -0.94
CA GLY A 110 -11.15 9.32 0.44
C GLY A 110 -11.24 10.77 0.92
N SER A 111 -11.76 10.96 2.13
CA SER A 111 -11.74 12.25 2.81
C SER A 111 -10.39 12.45 3.49
N ILE A 112 -9.66 13.50 3.11
CA ILE A 112 -8.36 13.82 3.72
C ILE A 112 -8.60 14.73 4.93
N GLN A 113 -8.16 14.28 6.10
CA GLN A 113 -8.15 15.08 7.33
C GLN A 113 -6.71 15.27 7.79
N ARG A 114 -6.31 16.52 8.02
CA ARG A 114 -5.05 16.89 8.66
C ARG A 114 -5.28 16.92 10.17
N TYR A 115 -4.43 16.23 10.92
CA TYR A 115 -4.33 16.35 12.37
C TYR A 115 -3.17 17.27 12.74
#